data_AF-A0A6G3LNI3-F1
#
_entry.id   AF-A0A6G3LNI3-F1
#
_cell.length_a   1.000
_cell.length_b   1.000
_cell.length_c   1.000
_cell.angle_alpha   90.00
_cell.angle_beta   90.00
_cell.angle_gamma   90.00
#
_symmetry.space_group_name_H-M   'P 1'
#
loop_
_entity.id
_entity.type
_entity.pdbx_description
1 polymer ?
#
loop_
_entity_poly.entity_id
_entity_poly.type
_entity_poly.pdbx_seq_one_letter_code
_entity_poly.pdbx_strand_id
1 'polypeptide(L)'
;DAYSAIAREIVEQLGDAPAAIAIPVGNGTTLVGIYNGFRRMYKAGDTTRIPRIIAASTIHVNQLVYSWLMGSIDPLPVNTYLARETPVNEPLVAIQSLNAKEALMAIYHSEGVAYAYMDDEMVEMSLLLRAVEGVNALPASSSSLLAVRDFLSREQVDGPVVAVITGRWRREKQ
;
A
#
# COMPACT_ATOMS: atom_id res chain seq x y z
N ASP A 1 -10.11 -7.54 11.38
CA ASP A 1 -10.65 -8.73 10.69
C ASP A 1 -11.10 -8.49 9.26
N ALA A 2 -11.91 -7.47 8.95
CA ALA A 2 -12.41 -7.23 7.58
C ALA A 2 -11.34 -7.27 6.48
N TYR A 3 -10.25 -6.50 6.59
CA TYR A 3 -9.22 -6.43 5.54
C TYR A 3 -8.39 -7.70 5.35
N SER A 4 -8.45 -8.65 6.30
CA SER A 4 -7.75 -9.93 6.13
C SER A 4 -8.40 -10.85 5.09
N ALA A 5 -9.67 -10.60 4.75
CA ALA A 5 -10.36 -11.32 3.69
C ALA A 5 -9.69 -11.08 2.33
N ILE A 6 -9.12 -9.89 2.09
CA ILE A 6 -8.37 -9.58 0.87
C ILE A 6 -7.19 -10.54 0.69
N ALA A 7 -6.45 -10.84 1.78
CA ALA A 7 -5.34 -11.78 1.70
C ALA A 7 -5.81 -13.19 1.31
N ARG A 8 -6.91 -13.65 1.92
CA ARG A 8 -7.52 -14.95 1.59
C ARG A 8 -7.96 -15.02 0.12
N GLU A 9 -8.65 -14.00 -0.37
CA GLU A 9 -9.10 -13.94 -1.77
C GLU A 9 -7.93 -13.97 -2.76
N ILE A 10 -6.83 -13.28 -2.43
CA ILE A 10 -5.60 -13.33 -3.25
C ILE A 10 -5.04 -14.75 -3.30
N VAL A 11 -4.94 -15.44 -2.15
CA VAL A 11 -4.44 -16.82 -2.10
C VAL A 11 -5.37 -17.78 -2.84
N GLU A 12 -6.68 -17.61 -2.71
CA GLU A 12 -7.67 -18.42 -3.44
C GLU A 12 -7.53 -18.27 -4.96
N GLN A 13 -7.17 -17.09 -5.45
CA GLN A 13 -6.98 -16.83 -6.87
C GLN A 13 -5.61 -17.29 -7.39
N LEU A 14 -4.55 -17.14 -6.60
CA LEU A 14 -3.17 -17.44 -7.02
C LEU A 14 -2.71 -18.85 -6.65
N GLY A 15 -3.42 -19.53 -5.75
CA GLY A 15 -3.03 -20.82 -5.17
C GLY A 15 -1.98 -20.73 -4.05
N ASP A 16 -1.34 -19.57 -3.87
CA ASP A 16 -0.37 -19.30 -2.80
C ASP A 16 -0.28 -17.77 -2.56
N ALA A 17 0.45 -17.36 -1.51
CA ALA A 17 0.79 -15.96 -1.29
C ALA A 17 1.67 -15.40 -2.42
N PRO A 18 1.46 -14.15 -2.85
CA PRO A 18 2.32 -13.52 -3.86
C PRO A 18 3.74 -13.30 -3.33
N ALA A 19 4.67 -12.97 -4.21
CA ALA A 19 6.02 -12.59 -3.82
C ALA A 19 6.03 -11.23 -3.09
N ALA A 20 5.22 -10.29 -3.56
CA ALA A 20 5.06 -8.99 -2.94
C ALA A 20 3.64 -8.43 -3.15
N ILE A 21 3.23 -7.52 -2.27
CA ILE A 21 1.95 -6.82 -2.36
C ILE A 21 2.11 -5.34 -2.05
N ALA A 22 1.66 -4.49 -2.97
CA ALA A 22 1.64 -3.05 -2.82
C ALA A 22 0.26 -2.53 -2.39
N ILE A 23 0.25 -1.69 -1.36
CA ILE A 23 -0.95 -1.25 -0.67
C ILE A 23 -0.91 0.28 -0.54
N PRO A 24 -1.96 1.02 -0.95
CA PRO A 24 -2.08 2.43 -0.65
C PRO A 24 -2.30 2.63 0.86
N VAL A 25 -1.59 3.58 1.48
CA VAL A 25 -1.56 3.74 2.93
C VAL A 25 -1.85 5.18 3.33
N GLY A 26 -2.98 5.37 4.03
CA GLY A 26 -3.22 6.48 4.95
C GLY A 26 -2.89 6.05 6.39
N ASN A 27 -3.90 5.60 7.14
CA ASN A 27 -3.77 5.21 8.56
C ASN A 27 -3.04 3.87 8.83
N GLY A 28 -2.77 3.06 7.81
CA GLY A 28 -2.16 1.73 7.97
C GLY A 28 -3.12 0.56 8.24
N THR A 29 -4.40 0.82 8.50
CA THR A 29 -5.37 -0.24 8.90
C THR A 29 -5.54 -1.34 7.84
N THR A 30 -5.63 -0.97 6.56
CA THR A 30 -5.74 -1.94 5.45
C THR A 30 -4.48 -2.78 5.33
N LEU A 31 -3.30 -2.14 5.38
CA LEU A 31 -2.01 -2.82 5.32
C LEU A 31 -1.86 -3.84 6.46
N VAL A 32 -2.14 -3.42 7.69
CA VAL A 32 -2.06 -4.29 8.88
C VAL A 32 -3.03 -5.45 8.78
N GLY A 33 -4.25 -5.20 8.31
CA GLY A 33 -5.25 -6.26 8.16
C GLY A 33 -4.86 -7.31 7.11
N ILE A 34 -4.33 -6.87 5.96
CA ILE A 34 -3.84 -7.75 4.90
C ILE A 34 -2.64 -8.58 5.41
N TYR A 35 -1.64 -7.92 6.01
CA TYR A 35 -0.46 -8.59 6.56
C TYR A 35 -0.83 -9.65 7.61
N ASN A 36 -1.75 -9.33 8.52
CA ASN A 36 -2.24 -10.28 9.51
C ASN A 36 -3.01 -11.45 8.88
N GLY A 37 -3.69 -11.24 7.75
CA GLY A 37 -4.30 -12.30 6.96
C GLY A 37 -3.26 -13.30 6.45
N PHE A 38 -2.23 -12.81 5.75
CA PHE A 38 -1.12 -13.64 5.27
C PHE A 38 -0.37 -14.34 6.41
N ARG A 39 -0.09 -13.64 7.52
CA ARG A 39 0.54 -14.26 8.69
C ARG A 39 -0.24 -15.44 9.25
N ARG A 40 -1.57 -15.34 9.31
CA ARG A 40 -2.42 -16.42 9.82
C ARG A 40 -2.41 -17.62 8.88
N MET A 41 -2.57 -17.38 7.57
CA MET A 41 -2.53 -18.43 6.55
C MET A 41 -1.16 -19.12 6.51
N TYR A 42 -0.07 -18.36 6.60
CA TYR A 42 1.27 -18.92 6.69
C TYR A 42 1.45 -19.80 7.94
N LYS A 43 0.98 -19.32 9.11
CA LYS A 43 1.03 -20.11 10.35
C LYS A 43 0.17 -21.38 10.28
N ALA A 44 -0.93 -21.36 9.53
CA ALA A 44 -1.82 -22.50 9.32
C ALA A 44 -1.27 -23.51 8.28
N GLY A 45 -0.25 -23.12 7.50
CA GLY A 45 0.29 -23.93 6.41
C GLY A 45 -0.46 -23.76 5.08
N ASP A 46 -1.37 -22.79 4.97
CA ASP A 46 -2.16 -22.53 3.76
C ASP A 46 -1.36 -21.81 2.66
N THR A 47 -0.21 -21.23 3.03
CA THR A 47 0.68 -20.51 2.10
C THR A 47 2.13 -20.86 2.40
N THR A 48 3.00 -20.81 1.39
CA THR A 48 4.42 -21.14 1.54
C THR A 48 5.27 -19.99 2.05
N ARG A 49 4.71 -18.76 2.08
CA ARG A 49 5.40 -17.52 2.47
C ARG A 49 4.45 -16.45 2.96
N ILE A 50 5.03 -15.40 3.54
CA ILE A 50 4.36 -14.10 3.73
C ILE A 50 4.92 -13.17 2.64
N PRO A 51 4.06 -12.45 1.88
CA PRO A 51 4.53 -11.56 0.83
C PRO A 51 5.30 -10.36 1.41
N ARG A 52 6.26 -9.83 0.65
CA ARG A 52 6.89 -8.53 0.97
C ARG A 52 5.84 -7.43 0.92
N ILE A 53 5.71 -6.65 2.00
CA ILE A 53 4.72 -5.58 2.10
C ILE A 53 5.31 -4.28 1.54
N ILE A 54 4.67 -3.74 0.49
CA ILE A 54 5.05 -2.48 -0.13
C ILE A 54 4.01 -1.42 0.25
N ALA A 55 4.39 -0.43 1.04
CA ALA A 55 3.52 0.70 1.37
C ALA A 55 3.66 1.81 0.33
N ALA A 56 2.55 2.37 -0.13
CA ALA A 56 2.54 3.51 -1.03
C ALA A 56 1.69 4.65 -0.44
N SER A 57 2.23 5.85 -0.39
CA SER A 57 1.49 7.02 0.11
C SER A 57 1.82 8.29 -0.67
N THR A 58 1.42 9.43 -0.14
CA THR A 58 1.70 10.76 -0.70
C THR A 58 2.96 11.36 -0.07
N ILE A 59 3.70 12.15 -0.85
CA ILE A 59 4.78 13.01 -0.35
C ILE A 59 4.26 14.16 0.54
N HIS A 60 2.96 14.46 0.49
CA HIS A 60 2.31 15.53 1.25
C HIS A 60 1.99 15.16 2.71
N VAL A 61 2.88 14.39 3.34
CA VAL A 61 2.85 13.85 4.72
C VAL A 61 2.05 12.57 4.91
N ASN A 62 2.78 11.51 5.29
CA ASN A 62 2.25 10.32 5.91
C ASN A 62 3.22 9.82 7.00
N GLN A 63 2.75 9.74 8.25
CA GLN A 63 3.58 9.41 9.42
C GLN A 63 4.32 8.08 9.27
N LEU A 64 3.63 7.06 8.75
CA LEU A 64 4.17 5.72 8.58
C LEU A 64 5.28 5.72 7.52
N VAL A 65 5.02 6.32 6.35
CA VAL A 65 6.03 6.38 5.28
C VAL A 65 7.23 7.23 5.70
N TYR A 66 6.98 8.36 6.38
CA TYR A 66 8.05 9.19 6.95
C TYR A 66 8.91 8.40 7.94
N SER A 67 8.28 7.68 8.88
CA SER A 67 9.01 6.91 9.90
C SER A 67 9.87 5.82 9.26
N TRP A 68 9.35 5.12 8.24
CA TRP A 68 10.10 4.12 7.50
C TRP A 68 11.30 4.72 6.75
N LEU A 69 11.11 5.86 6.07
CA LEU A 69 12.18 6.58 5.37
C LEU A 69 13.31 7.03 6.31
N MET A 70 12.97 7.33 7.57
CA MET A 70 13.93 7.65 8.62
C MET A 70 14.56 6.42 9.29
N GLY A 71 14.23 5.21 8.84
CA GLY A 71 14.76 3.96 9.39
C GLY A 71 14.19 3.59 10.77
N SER A 72 13.03 4.14 11.14
CA SER A 72 12.41 3.90 12.44
C SER A 72 11.31 2.84 12.37
N ILE A 73 11.37 1.87 13.30
CA ILE A 73 10.30 0.89 13.53
C ILE A 73 9.16 1.46 14.37
N ASP A 74 9.41 2.53 15.12
CA ASP A 74 8.40 3.25 15.88
C ASP A 74 7.92 4.50 15.11
N PRO A 75 6.64 4.90 15.23
CA PRO A 75 6.12 6.09 14.57
C PRO A 75 6.80 7.36 15.09
N LEU A 76 7.40 8.12 14.19
CA LEU A 76 8.00 9.42 14.48
C LEU A 76 6.96 10.55 14.31
N PRO A 77 7.10 11.66 15.04
CA PRO A 77 6.30 12.85 14.76
C PRO A 77 6.66 13.42 13.39
N VAL A 78 5.65 13.88 12.66
CA VAL A 78 5.80 14.58 11.38
C VAL A 78 5.51 16.07 11.53
N ASN A 79 6.14 16.88 10.69
CA ASN A 79 5.87 18.30 10.65
C ASN A 79 4.50 18.56 9.99
N THR A 80 3.53 19.01 10.79
CA THR A 80 2.15 19.28 10.34
C THR A 80 2.06 20.41 9.31
N TYR A 81 3.02 21.34 9.27
CA TYR A 81 3.06 22.41 8.28
C TYR A 81 3.36 21.91 6.86
N LEU A 82 3.87 20.68 6.73
CA LEU A 82 4.11 20.05 5.42
C LEU A 82 2.87 19.31 4.91
N ALA A 83 1.86 19.09 5.76
CA ALA A 83 0.67 18.33 5.40
C ALA A 83 -0.18 19.14 4.41
N ARG A 84 -0.47 18.53 3.26
CA ARG A 84 -1.28 19.15 2.21
C ARG A 84 -2.23 18.14 1.60
N GLU A 85 -3.49 18.24 1.99
CA GLU A 85 -4.56 17.48 1.36
C GLU A 85 -4.98 18.11 0.03
N THR A 86 -5.19 17.26 -0.96
CA THR A 86 -5.78 17.59 -2.25
C THR A 86 -6.86 16.56 -2.56
N PRO A 87 -7.75 16.83 -3.53
CA PRO A 87 -8.72 15.83 -4.00
C PRO A 87 -8.08 14.54 -4.54
N VAL A 88 -6.78 14.57 -4.84
CA VAL A 88 -6.01 13.43 -5.36
C VAL A 88 -5.53 12.53 -4.23
N ASN A 89 -5.06 13.12 -3.12
CA ASN A 89 -4.30 12.42 -2.09
C ASN A 89 -4.94 12.36 -0.70
N GLU A 90 -6.09 13.00 -0.51
CA GLU A 90 -6.80 13.08 0.78
C GLU A 90 -6.82 11.75 1.56
N PRO A 91 -7.09 10.57 0.95
CA PRO A 91 -7.11 9.30 1.70
C PRO A 91 -5.74 8.81 2.23
N LEU A 92 -4.64 9.40 1.75
CA LEU A 92 -3.27 8.99 2.04
C LEU A 92 -2.58 9.92 3.05
N VAL A 93 -3.01 11.18 3.15
CA VAL A 93 -2.44 12.13 4.12
C VAL A 93 -2.75 11.65 5.53
N ALA A 94 -1.71 11.50 6.36
CA ALA A 94 -1.88 11.08 7.74
C ALA A 94 -0.77 11.65 8.63
N ILE A 95 -1.09 12.68 9.39
CA ILE A 95 -0.17 13.25 10.41
C ILE A 95 0.03 12.28 11.57
N GLN A 96 -1.05 11.63 12.00
CA GLN A 96 -1.04 10.61 13.03
C GLN A 96 -1.80 9.40 12.52
N SER A 97 -1.08 8.32 12.28
CA SER A 97 -1.64 7.08 11.75
C SER A 97 -2.06 6.16 12.89
N LEU A 98 -3.34 5.75 12.88
CA LEU A 98 -3.90 4.88 13.93
C LEU A 98 -3.14 3.57 14.12
N ASN A 99 -2.58 3.01 13.04
CA ASN A 99 -1.87 1.72 13.07
C ASN A 99 -0.44 1.82 12.53
N ALA A 100 0.23 2.98 12.69
CA ALA A 100 1.58 3.15 12.16
C ALA A 100 2.58 2.13 12.72
N LYS A 101 2.54 1.84 14.03
CA LYS A 101 3.49 0.90 14.64
C LYS A 101 3.34 -0.50 14.07
N GLU A 102 2.11 -1.01 14.02
CA GLU A 102 1.82 -2.34 13.46
C GLU A 102 2.15 -2.43 11.98
N ALA A 103 1.92 -1.35 11.22
CA ALA A 103 2.23 -1.32 9.81
C ALA A 103 3.75 -1.23 9.55
N LEU A 104 4.50 -0.45 10.32
CA LEU A 104 5.96 -0.41 10.26
C LEU A 104 6.53 -1.81 10.56
N MET A 105 6.07 -2.46 11.63
CA MET A 105 6.46 -3.83 11.93
C MET A 105 6.14 -4.78 10.77
N ALA A 106 4.97 -4.64 10.13
CA ALA A 106 4.61 -5.45 8.97
C ALA A 106 5.57 -5.26 7.79
N ILE A 107 5.96 -4.01 7.50
CA ILE A 107 6.93 -3.69 6.45
C ILE A 107 8.29 -4.30 6.80
N TYR A 108 8.82 -4.07 8.01
CA TYR A 108 10.13 -4.60 8.41
C TYR A 108 10.18 -6.14 8.45
N HIS A 109 9.19 -6.79 9.09
CA HIS A 109 9.17 -8.25 9.23
C HIS A 109 8.94 -8.99 7.90
N SER A 110 8.40 -8.30 6.89
CA SER A 110 8.23 -8.87 5.55
C SER A 110 9.37 -8.48 4.60
N GLU A 111 10.42 -7.82 5.08
CA GLU A 111 11.51 -7.28 4.24
C GLU A 111 10.96 -6.37 3.12
N GLY A 112 9.91 -5.63 3.47
CA GLY A 112 9.16 -4.73 2.62
C GLY A 112 9.81 -3.35 2.47
N VAL A 113 9.09 -2.45 1.80
CA VAL A 113 9.55 -1.10 1.48
C VAL A 113 8.39 -0.10 1.51
N ALA A 114 8.67 1.18 1.69
CA ALA A 114 7.68 2.24 1.57
C ALA A 114 8.09 3.29 0.52
N TYR A 115 7.10 3.79 -0.22
CA TYR A 115 7.24 4.84 -1.23
C TYR A 115 6.24 5.96 -0.99
N ALA A 116 6.60 7.16 -1.45
CA ALA A 116 5.74 8.33 -1.44
C ALA A 116 5.75 8.97 -2.83
N TYR A 117 4.58 9.39 -3.31
CA TYR A 117 4.41 9.96 -4.65
C TYR A 117 3.75 11.33 -4.63
N MET A 118 4.02 12.10 -5.67
CA MET A 118 3.35 13.36 -5.97
C MET A 118 1.96 13.10 -6.57
N ASP A 119 1.10 14.11 -6.53
CA ASP A 119 -0.26 14.03 -7.05
C ASP A 119 -0.31 13.79 -8.57
N ASP A 120 0.58 14.42 -9.33
CA ASP A 120 0.69 14.26 -10.78
C ASP A 120 1.06 12.83 -11.17
N GLU A 121 2.03 12.22 -10.48
CA GLU A 121 2.41 10.81 -10.68
C GLU A 121 1.20 9.87 -10.47
N MET A 122 0.44 10.09 -9.39
CA MET A 122 -0.75 9.30 -9.07
C MET A 122 -1.86 9.49 -10.12
N VAL A 123 -2.07 10.73 -10.59
CA VAL A 123 -3.04 11.02 -11.66
C VAL A 123 -2.61 10.34 -12.95
N GLU A 124 -1.36 10.49 -13.37
CA GLU A 124 -0.82 9.86 -14.59
C GLU A 124 -0.97 8.34 -14.55
N MET A 125 -0.62 7.71 -13.44
CA MET A 125 -0.79 6.26 -13.28
C MET A 125 -2.26 5.84 -13.33
N SER A 126 -3.18 6.63 -12.75
CA SER A 126 -4.61 6.33 -12.80
C SER A 126 -5.18 6.42 -14.22
N LEU A 127 -4.70 7.40 -15.01
CA LEU A 127 -5.09 7.56 -16.41
C LEU A 127 -4.53 6.43 -17.27
N LEU A 128 -3.27 6.03 -17.04
CA LEU A 128 -2.64 4.92 -17.73
C LEU A 128 -3.38 3.61 -17.45
N LEU A 129 -3.67 3.32 -16.18
CA LEU A 129 -4.41 2.12 -15.78
C LEU A 129 -5.80 2.07 -16.44
N ARG A 130 -6.48 3.21 -16.56
CA ARG A 130 -7.75 3.29 -17.30
C ARG A 130 -7.57 3.04 -18.79
N ALA A 131 -6.51 3.58 -19.40
CA ALA A 131 -6.28 3.44 -20.83
C ALA A 131 -5.91 2.01 -21.24
N VAL A 132 -5.15 1.30 -20.40
CA VAL A 132 -4.64 -0.05 -20.71
C VAL A 132 -5.60 -1.15 -20.26
N GLU A 133 -6.13 -1.05 -19.03
CA GLU A 133 -6.92 -2.11 -18.40
C GLU A 133 -8.41 -1.77 -18.27
N GLY A 134 -8.83 -0.57 -18.69
CA GLY A 134 -10.21 -0.11 -18.51
C GLY A 134 -10.60 0.16 -17.05
N VAL A 135 -9.66 0.10 -16.11
CA VAL A 135 -9.91 0.26 -14.67
C VAL A 135 -9.85 1.74 -14.29
N ASN A 136 -10.99 2.28 -13.85
CA ASN A 136 -11.09 3.67 -13.39
C ASN A 136 -10.76 3.80 -11.90
N ALA A 137 -9.46 3.74 -11.56
CA ALA A 137 -8.98 3.87 -10.18
C ALA A 137 -8.99 5.34 -9.69
N LEU A 138 -9.19 5.55 -8.39
CA LEU A 138 -8.85 6.85 -7.78
C LEU A 138 -7.33 7.07 -7.87
N PRO A 139 -6.85 8.32 -8.10
CA PRO A 139 -5.42 8.62 -8.09
C PRO A 139 -4.69 8.14 -6.83
N ALA A 140 -5.17 8.46 -5.62
CA ALA A 140 -4.60 7.92 -4.38
C ALA A 140 -4.42 6.39 -4.41
N SER A 141 -5.35 5.68 -5.04
CA SER A 141 -5.31 4.23 -5.12
C SER A 141 -4.33 3.69 -6.15
N SER A 142 -3.94 4.48 -7.17
CA SER A 142 -2.96 4.06 -8.18
C SER A 142 -1.51 4.11 -7.65
N SER A 143 -1.30 4.72 -6.48
CA SER A 143 -0.01 4.74 -5.77
C SER A 143 0.56 3.34 -5.53
N SER A 144 -0.28 2.32 -5.32
CA SER A 144 0.18 0.94 -5.19
C SER A 144 0.78 0.40 -6.49
N LEU A 145 0.25 0.78 -7.65
CA LEU A 145 0.79 0.38 -8.94
C LEU A 145 2.11 1.10 -9.26
N LEU A 146 2.24 2.37 -8.89
CA LEU A 146 3.52 3.08 -8.90
C LEU A 146 4.55 2.36 -8.03
N ALA A 147 4.16 1.96 -6.82
CA ALA A 147 5.00 1.19 -5.92
C ALA A 147 5.43 -0.17 -6.48
N VAL A 148 4.57 -0.88 -7.21
CA VAL A 148 4.97 -2.11 -7.91
C VAL A 148 6.04 -1.81 -8.97
N ARG A 149 5.84 -0.77 -9.79
CA ARG A 149 6.81 -0.36 -10.82
C ARG A 149 8.18 -0.07 -10.21
N ASP A 150 8.21 0.75 -9.15
CA ASP A 150 9.45 1.18 -8.53
C ASP A 150 10.14 0.05 -7.77
N PHE A 151 9.37 -0.84 -7.13
CA PHE A 151 9.87 -2.05 -6.48
C PHE A 151 10.54 -2.99 -7.49
N LEU A 152 9.86 -3.32 -8.59
CA LEU A 152 10.37 -4.24 -9.62
C LEU A 152 11.56 -3.65 -10.41
N SER A 153 11.76 -2.33 -10.37
CA SER A 153 12.95 -1.70 -10.97
C SER A 153 14.24 -1.93 -10.15
N ARG A 154 14.10 -2.34 -8.88
CA ARG A 154 15.20 -2.48 -7.91
C ARG A 154 15.39 -3.91 -7.42
N GLU A 155 14.30 -4.67 -7.39
CA GLU A 155 14.22 -5.97 -6.76
C GLU A 155 13.83 -7.02 -7.79
N GLN A 156 14.52 -8.16 -7.74
CA GLN A 156 14.09 -9.35 -8.47
C GLN A 156 13.31 -10.25 -7.50
N VAL A 157 12.09 -10.63 -7.87
CA VAL A 157 11.26 -11.53 -7.07
C VAL A 157 10.79 -12.72 -7.90
N ASP A 158 10.65 -13.86 -7.24
CA ASP A 158 10.10 -15.07 -7.84
C ASP A 158 8.64 -15.26 -7.38
N GLY A 159 7.72 -15.06 -8.33
CA GLY A 159 6.28 -15.14 -8.13
C GLY A 159 5.53 -13.85 -8.47
N PRO A 160 4.19 -13.87 -8.36
CA PRO A 160 3.35 -12.73 -8.73
C PRO A 160 3.54 -11.55 -7.77
N VAL A 161 3.37 -10.33 -8.29
CA VAL A 161 3.30 -9.10 -7.49
C VAL A 161 1.90 -8.50 -7.63
N VAL A 162 1.29 -8.16 -6.51
CA VAL A 162 -0.11 -7.69 -6.46
C VAL A 162 -0.15 -6.20 -6.09
N ALA A 163 -0.93 -5.40 -6.82
CA ALA A 163 -1.25 -4.03 -6.43
C ALA A 163 -2.71 -3.96 -5.94
N VAL A 164 -2.93 -3.44 -4.73
CA VAL A 164 -4.29 -3.25 -4.18
C VAL A 164 -4.87 -1.92 -4.67
N ILE A 165 -6.02 -1.99 -5.33
CA ILE A 165 -6.79 -0.81 -5.74
C ILE A 165 -7.99 -0.64 -4.80
N THR A 166 -7.91 0.32 -3.87
CA THR A 166 -8.87 0.54 -2.78
C THR A 166 -10.08 1.38 -3.18
N GLY A 167 -10.01 2.12 -4.27
CA GLY A 167 -11.09 3.02 -4.68
C GLY A 167 -11.22 3.19 -6.19
N ARG A 168 -12.46 3.37 -6.64
CA ARG A 168 -12.79 3.70 -8.03
C ARG A 168 -13.26 5.13 -8.13
N TRP A 169 -12.86 5.83 -9.18
CA TRP A 169 -13.39 7.14 -9.49
C TRP A 169 -14.86 7.01 -9.91
N ARG A 170 -15.78 7.45 -9.06
CA ARG A 170 -17.17 7.66 -9.42
C ARG A 170 -17.32 9.11 -9.87
N ARG A 171 -17.82 9.34 -11.10
CA ARG A 171 -18.29 10.66 -11.52
C ARG A 171 -19.50 11.01 -10.64
N GLU A 172 -19.28 11.63 -9.48
CA GLU A 172 -20.29 12.37 -8.73
C GLU A 172 -19.67 12.96 -7.47
N LYS A 173 -19.14 14.18 -7.59
CA LYS A 173 -19.48 15.34 -6.77
C LYS A 173 -19.27 16.57 -7.65
N GLN A 174 -20.36 17.02 -8.27
CA GLN A 174 -20.50 18.41 -8.75
C GLN A 174 -20.64 19.33 -7.54
#